data_AF-A0A7V7ZI73-F1
#
_entry.id   AF-A0A7V7ZI73-F1
#
_cell.length_a   1.000
_cell.length_b   1.000
_cell.length_c   1.000
_cell.angle_alpha   90.00
_cell.angle_beta   90.00
_cell.angle_gamma   90.00
#
_symmetry.space_group_name_H-M   'P 1'
#
loop_
_entity.id
_entity.type
_entity.pdbx_description
1 polymer ?
#
loop_
_entity_poly.entity_id
_entity_poly.type
_entity_poly.pdbx_seq_one_letter_code
_entity_poly.pdbx_strand_id
1 'polypeptide(L)'
;MIPRRHTLDDNSLQQALSALVQSGSRANPAYDTLLGDYTLFHAVLAIEGGIFALLLGLLCWGCWRRLGQLRRAEAGRAAFEQWVVIGFGLASAVAALALVVVVAANLSNVLDPQAGFAQAIPELGTPHAGTRQAAIHREVAAWARSGAAAMPAALRDALRDRLAWQLPKAIVCSGLLAVAAALTAALWRRLIRRAAQATQWGPKAYAGIAAGVLAAPTTLLLMLMAMANTQASFAPITLTLLFG
;
A
#
# COMPACT_ATOMS: atom_id res chain seq x y z
N MET A 1 13.23 47.97 -14.99
CA MET A 1 12.74 46.80 -15.75
C MET A 1 13.67 45.65 -15.41
N ILE A 2 13.29 44.79 -14.47
CA ILE A 2 14.14 43.67 -14.00
C ILE A 2 13.98 42.53 -15.01
N PRO A 3 15.04 42.05 -15.66
CA PRO A 3 14.91 40.90 -16.54
C PRO A 3 14.61 39.66 -15.70
N ARG A 4 13.42 39.08 -15.87
CA ARG A 4 13.14 37.72 -15.42
C ARG A 4 14.14 36.80 -16.11
N ARG A 5 15.16 36.35 -15.39
CA ARG A 5 15.91 35.15 -15.78
C ARG A 5 14.96 33.97 -15.68
N HIS A 6 14.26 33.68 -16.77
CA HIS A 6 13.87 32.32 -17.10
C HIS A 6 15.16 31.58 -17.50
N THR A 7 16.03 31.29 -16.54
CA THR A 7 16.85 30.09 -16.67
C THR A 7 15.88 28.95 -16.45
N LEU A 8 15.29 28.48 -17.55
CA LEU A 8 14.78 27.12 -17.60
C LEU A 8 15.96 26.27 -17.14
N ASP A 9 15.87 25.70 -15.94
CA ASP A 9 16.89 24.80 -15.42
C ASP A 9 16.89 23.57 -16.32
N ASP A 10 17.69 23.60 -17.39
CA ASP A 10 17.99 22.47 -18.30
C ASP A 10 18.58 21.26 -17.54
N ASN A 11 18.74 21.38 -16.22
CA ASN A 11 19.24 20.39 -15.30
C ASN A 11 18.15 19.68 -14.48
N SER A 12 16.86 19.99 -14.69
CA SER A 12 15.80 19.33 -13.92
C SER A 12 15.77 17.81 -14.15
N LEU A 13 15.53 17.05 -13.08
CA LEU A 13 15.38 15.61 -13.15
C LEU A 13 14.25 15.22 -14.11
N GLN A 14 13.14 15.96 -14.11
CA GLN A 14 11.99 15.71 -14.96
C GLN A 14 12.31 15.77 -16.45
N GLN A 15 13.10 16.76 -16.88
CA GLN A 15 13.52 16.87 -18.28
C GLN A 15 14.47 15.73 -18.68
N ALA A 16 15.43 15.40 -17.81
CA ALA A 16 16.36 14.30 -18.05
C ALA A 16 15.61 12.97 -18.25
N LEU A 17 14.66 12.65 -17.37
CA LEU A 17 13.87 11.43 -17.47
C LEU A 17 12.91 11.45 -18.66
N SER A 18 12.26 12.58 -18.95
CA SER A 18 11.38 12.73 -20.12
C SER A 18 12.12 12.46 -21.43
N ALA A 19 13.34 13.00 -21.56
CA ALA A 19 14.17 12.76 -22.74
C ALA A 19 14.55 11.27 -22.88
N LEU A 20 14.87 10.60 -21.76
CA LEU A 20 15.21 9.18 -21.74
C LEU A 20 14.02 8.29 -22.12
N VAL A 21 12.82 8.57 -21.58
CA VAL A 21 11.57 7.91 -21.96
C VAL A 21 11.32 8.05 -23.46
N GLN A 22 11.39 9.28 -24.00
CA GLN A 22 11.12 9.56 -25.41
C GLN A 22 12.12 8.88 -26.34
N SER A 23 13.39 8.80 -25.92
CA SER A 23 14.44 8.11 -26.70
C SER A 23 14.33 6.58 -26.66
N GLY A 24 13.49 6.01 -25.77
CA GLY A 24 13.38 4.56 -25.58
C GLY A 24 14.69 3.92 -25.09
N SER A 25 15.52 4.67 -24.35
CA SER A 25 16.90 4.29 -24.01
C SER A 25 16.98 3.15 -22.98
N ARG A 26 16.62 1.93 -23.41
CA ARG A 26 16.80 0.69 -22.62
C ARG A 26 18.27 0.32 -22.41
N ALA A 27 19.19 0.92 -23.18
CA ALA A 27 20.62 0.73 -23.03
C ALA A 27 21.24 1.61 -21.92
N ASN A 28 20.46 2.50 -21.28
CA ASN A 28 20.94 3.35 -20.19
C ASN A 28 20.73 2.65 -18.82
N PRO A 29 21.81 2.17 -18.16
CA PRO A 29 21.71 1.46 -16.88
C PRO A 29 21.12 2.27 -15.73
N ALA A 30 21.34 3.59 -15.72
CA ALA A 30 20.79 4.47 -14.69
C ALA A 30 19.26 4.56 -14.82
N TYR A 31 18.79 4.74 -16.05
CA TYR A 31 17.38 4.75 -16.38
C TYR A 31 16.72 3.39 -16.09
N ASP A 32 17.37 2.30 -16.48
CA ASP A 32 16.87 0.93 -16.23
C ASP A 32 16.73 0.64 -14.72
N THR A 33 17.67 1.14 -13.91
CA THR A 33 17.58 1.05 -12.45
C THR A 33 16.37 1.81 -11.89
N LEU A 34 16.11 3.03 -12.38
CA LEU A 34 14.97 3.85 -11.95
C LEU A 34 13.63 3.21 -12.35
N LEU A 35 13.55 2.72 -13.59
CA LEU A 35 12.37 2.05 -14.12
C LEU A 35 12.13 0.71 -13.42
N GLY A 36 13.19 -0.03 -13.12
CA GLY A 36 13.14 -1.29 -12.38
C GLY A 36 12.61 -1.10 -10.96
N ASP A 37 13.09 -0.08 -10.24
CA ASP A 37 12.56 0.26 -8.91
C ASP A 37 11.09 0.70 -8.97
N TYR A 38 10.71 1.53 -9.94
CA TYR A 38 9.31 1.90 -10.18
C TYR A 38 8.42 0.68 -10.48
N THR A 39 8.91 -0.24 -11.30
CA THR A 39 8.20 -1.48 -11.63
C THR A 39 8.05 -2.36 -10.39
N LEU A 40 9.11 -2.49 -9.59
CA LEU A 40 9.10 -3.26 -8.35
C LEU A 40 8.13 -2.66 -7.32
N PHE A 41 8.07 -1.33 -7.21
CA PHE A 41 7.11 -0.61 -6.35
C PHE A 41 5.67 -1.04 -6.66
N HIS A 42 5.27 -0.97 -7.93
CA HIS A 42 3.94 -1.37 -8.35
C HIS A 42 3.70 -2.89 -8.27
N ALA A 43 4.72 -3.70 -8.52
CA ALA A 43 4.62 -5.15 -8.39
C ALA A 43 4.34 -5.58 -6.94
N VAL A 44 5.04 -5.00 -5.96
CA VAL A 44 4.82 -5.28 -4.53
C VAL A 44 3.38 -4.90 -4.14
N LEU A 45 2.91 -3.73 -4.57
CA LEU A 45 1.53 -3.29 -4.34
C LEU A 45 0.49 -4.24 -4.94
N ALA A 46 0.70 -4.69 -6.18
CA ALA A 46 -0.20 -5.63 -6.84
C ALA A 46 -0.22 -7.00 -6.14
N ILE A 47 0.95 -7.50 -5.70
CA ILE A 47 1.06 -8.78 -5.00
C ILE A 47 0.41 -8.71 -3.61
N GLU A 48 0.79 -7.75 -2.77
CA GLU A 48 0.24 -7.63 -1.42
C GLU A 48 -1.26 -7.32 -1.45
N GLY A 49 -1.67 -6.37 -2.29
CA GLY A 49 -3.08 -6.05 -2.49
C GLY A 49 -3.87 -7.26 -2.98
N GLY A 50 -3.29 -8.07 -3.87
CA GLY A 50 -3.90 -9.30 -4.37
C GLY A 50 -4.07 -10.36 -3.29
N ILE A 51 -3.06 -10.54 -2.43
CA ILE A 51 -3.14 -11.46 -1.27
C ILE A 51 -4.27 -11.02 -0.33
N PHE A 52 -4.33 -9.75 0.05
CA PHE A 52 -5.38 -9.26 0.94
C PHE A 52 -6.77 -9.29 0.30
N ALA A 53 -6.89 -8.95 -0.98
CA ALA A 53 -8.13 -9.06 -1.74
C ALA A 53 -8.64 -10.52 -1.76
N LEU A 54 -7.74 -11.48 -1.98
CA LEU A 54 -8.08 -12.91 -1.95
C LEU A 54 -8.55 -13.35 -0.56
N LEU A 55 -7.81 -12.99 0.50
CA LEU A 55 -8.18 -13.34 1.88
C LEU A 55 -9.54 -12.75 2.27
N LEU A 56 -9.80 -11.49 1.92
CA LEU A 56 -11.10 -10.83 2.16
C LEU A 56 -12.22 -11.43 1.30
N GLY A 57 -11.92 -11.82 0.06
CA GLY A 57 -12.85 -12.55 -0.81
C GLY A 57 -13.24 -13.91 -0.22
N LEU A 58 -12.28 -14.67 0.29
CA LEU A 58 -12.51 -15.94 0.98
C LEU A 58 -13.33 -15.74 2.26
N LEU A 59 -13.06 -14.67 3.03
CA LEU A 59 -13.84 -14.31 4.20
C LEU A 59 -15.29 -13.97 3.83
N CYS A 60 -15.49 -13.12 2.82
CA CYS A 60 -16.80 -12.74 2.29
C CYS A 60 -17.60 -13.99 1.84
N TRP A 61 -16.98 -14.86 1.05
CA TRP A 61 -17.58 -16.11 0.61
C TRP A 61 -17.94 -17.02 1.80
N GLY A 62 -17.05 -17.16 2.78
CA GLY A 62 -17.30 -17.90 4.01
C GLY A 62 -18.49 -17.35 4.80
N CYS A 63 -18.60 -16.03 4.91
CA CYS A 63 -19.74 -15.35 5.52
C CYS A 63 -21.04 -15.69 4.76
N TRP A 64 -21.07 -15.64 3.43
CA TRP A 64 -22.27 -15.92 2.65
C TRP A 64 -22.69 -17.38 2.74
N ARG A 65 -21.74 -18.31 2.75
CA ARG A 65 -22.02 -19.73 3.02
C ARG A 65 -22.65 -19.93 4.40
N ARG A 66 -22.09 -19.28 5.42
CA ARG A 66 -22.60 -19.37 6.80
C ARG A 66 -23.99 -18.75 6.93
N LEU A 67 -24.26 -17.62 6.28
CA LEU A 67 -25.58 -17.02 6.24
C LEU A 67 -26.63 -17.95 5.63
N GLY A 68 -26.27 -18.64 4.54
CA GLY A 68 -27.13 -19.65 3.91
C GLY A 68 -27.44 -20.83 4.84
N GLN A 69 -26.48 -21.25 5.67
CA GLN A 69 -26.70 -22.29 6.70
C GLN A 69 -27.63 -21.79 7.81
N LEU A 70 -27.42 -20.56 8.30
CA LEU A 70 -28.24 -19.97 9.37
C LEU A 70 -29.69 -19.74 8.95
N ARG A 71 -29.94 -19.39 7.67
CA ARG A 71 -31.31 -19.23 7.14
C ARG A 71 -32.09 -20.55 7.04
N ARG A 72 -31.39 -21.68 7.00
CA ARG A 72 -32.02 -23.02 6.96
C ARG A 72 -32.31 -23.59 8.35
N ALA A 73 -31.69 -23.04 9.40
CA ALA A 73 -31.93 -23.43 10.79
C ALA A 73 -33.07 -22.58 11.41
N GLU A 74 -33.82 -23.15 12.37
CA GLU A 74 -35.01 -22.51 12.96
C GLU A 74 -34.76 -21.09 13.54
N ALA A 75 -35.74 -20.21 13.32
CA ALA A 75 -35.59 -18.75 13.22
C ALA A 75 -35.32 -17.96 14.53
N GLY A 76 -35.32 -18.59 15.71
CA GLY A 76 -35.49 -17.84 16.97
C GLY A 76 -34.24 -17.23 17.61
N ARG A 77 -33.05 -17.83 17.44
CA ARG A 77 -31.84 -17.46 18.24
C ARG A 77 -30.64 -16.97 17.41
N ALA A 78 -30.73 -16.99 16.08
CA ALA A 78 -29.61 -16.71 15.18
C ALA A 78 -29.45 -15.23 14.76
N ALA A 79 -30.32 -14.32 15.20
CA ALA A 79 -30.37 -12.95 14.68
C ALA A 79 -29.05 -12.18 14.85
N PHE A 80 -28.41 -12.25 16.03
CA PHE A 80 -27.12 -11.58 16.25
C PHE A 80 -26.03 -12.10 15.31
N GLU A 81 -25.92 -13.42 15.19
CA GLU A 81 -24.92 -14.04 14.31
C GLU A 81 -25.17 -13.68 12.84
N GLN A 82 -26.43 -13.65 12.40
CA GLN A 82 -26.80 -13.21 11.05
C GLN A 82 -26.32 -11.78 10.77
N TRP A 83 -26.56 -10.83 11.68
CA TRP A 83 -26.11 -9.44 11.50
C TRP A 83 -24.59 -9.31 11.47
N VAL A 84 -23.88 -10.03 12.34
CA VAL A 84 -22.41 -10.05 12.34
C VAL A 84 -21.88 -10.61 11.02
N VAL A 85 -22.44 -11.73 10.56
CA VAL A 85 -22.04 -12.37 9.29
C VAL A 85 -22.33 -11.46 8.10
N ILE A 86 -23.49 -10.78 8.07
CA ILE A 86 -23.84 -9.78 7.06
C ILE A 86 -22.85 -8.61 7.07
N GLY A 87 -22.60 -8.03 8.24
CA GLY A 87 -21.68 -6.89 8.38
C GLY A 87 -20.26 -7.22 7.92
N PHE A 88 -19.71 -8.35 8.37
CA PHE A 88 -18.39 -8.80 7.96
C PHE A 88 -18.32 -9.14 6.47
N GLY A 89 -19.32 -9.83 5.92
CA GLY A 89 -19.34 -10.17 4.50
C GLY A 89 -19.41 -8.92 3.62
N LEU A 90 -20.26 -7.95 3.96
CA LEU A 90 -20.36 -6.69 3.22
C LEU A 90 -19.08 -5.86 3.33
N ALA A 91 -18.55 -5.67 4.55
CA ALA A 91 -17.31 -4.91 4.75
C ALA A 91 -16.12 -5.56 4.01
N SER A 92 -16.02 -6.90 4.06
CA SER A 92 -14.98 -7.64 3.34
C SER A 92 -15.14 -7.52 1.82
N ALA A 93 -16.37 -7.56 1.31
CA ALA A 93 -16.64 -7.37 -0.11
C ALA A 93 -16.21 -5.98 -0.60
N VAL A 94 -16.58 -4.93 0.14
CA VAL A 94 -16.21 -3.54 -0.20
C VAL A 94 -14.69 -3.37 -0.17
N ALA A 95 -14.02 -3.84 0.89
CA ALA A 95 -12.56 -3.75 1.01
C ALA A 95 -11.84 -4.57 -0.07
N ALA A 96 -12.33 -5.79 -0.38
CA ALA A 96 -11.77 -6.62 -1.45
C ALA A 96 -11.90 -5.95 -2.82
N LEU A 97 -13.07 -5.37 -3.14
CA LEU A 97 -13.28 -4.65 -4.40
C LEU A 97 -12.37 -3.42 -4.52
N ALA A 98 -12.22 -2.64 -3.44
CA ALA A 98 -11.30 -1.51 -3.43
C ALA A 98 -9.85 -1.96 -3.69
N LEU A 99 -9.41 -3.06 -3.06
CA LEU A 99 -8.08 -3.62 -3.30
C LEU A 99 -7.93 -4.18 -4.72
N VAL A 100 -8.96 -4.79 -5.31
CA VAL A 100 -8.92 -5.24 -6.71
C VAL A 100 -8.69 -4.07 -7.67
N VAL A 101 -9.30 -2.91 -7.43
CA VAL A 101 -9.04 -1.69 -8.22
C VAL A 101 -7.58 -1.25 -8.08
N VAL A 102 -7.06 -1.22 -6.85
CA VAL A 102 -5.65 -0.90 -6.59
C VAL A 102 -4.74 -1.89 -7.32
N VAL A 103 -5.00 -3.20 -7.22
CA VAL A 103 -4.22 -4.24 -7.88
C VAL A 103 -4.24 -4.07 -9.40
N ALA A 104 -5.41 -3.81 -9.99
CA ALA A 104 -5.53 -3.62 -11.43
C ALA A 104 -4.72 -2.40 -11.91
N ALA A 105 -4.80 -1.28 -11.20
CA ALA A 105 -4.04 -0.06 -11.53
C ALA A 105 -2.52 -0.26 -11.37
N ASN A 106 -2.09 -1.03 -10.38
CA ASN A 106 -0.67 -1.32 -10.20
C ASN A 106 -0.18 -2.35 -11.22
N LEU A 107 -0.99 -3.33 -11.58
CA LEU A 107 -0.67 -4.32 -12.59
C LEU A 107 -0.48 -3.69 -13.98
N SER A 108 -1.26 -2.65 -14.34
CA SER A 108 -1.03 -1.93 -15.60
C SER A 108 0.35 -1.27 -15.64
N ASN A 109 0.84 -0.73 -14.52
CA ASN A 109 2.19 -0.15 -14.45
C ASN A 109 3.29 -1.24 -14.46
N VAL A 110 2.99 -2.47 -14.05
CA VAL A 110 3.94 -3.59 -14.17
C VAL A 110 4.00 -4.11 -15.61
N LEU A 111 2.87 -4.15 -16.29
CA LEU A 111 2.76 -4.63 -17.67
C LEU A 111 3.31 -3.62 -18.69
N ASP A 112 3.13 -2.32 -18.42
CA ASP A 112 3.71 -1.23 -19.22
C ASP A 112 4.39 -0.18 -18.31
N PRO A 113 5.58 -0.50 -17.79
CA PRO A 113 6.28 0.38 -16.85
C PRO A 113 6.76 1.66 -17.50
N GLN A 114 7.02 1.67 -18.82
CA GLN A 114 7.47 2.87 -19.54
C GLN A 114 6.35 3.92 -19.56
N ALA A 115 5.13 3.52 -19.93
CA ALA A 115 3.99 4.43 -19.94
C ALA A 115 3.64 4.94 -18.54
N GLY A 116 3.62 4.05 -17.54
CA GLY A 116 3.37 4.42 -16.15
C GLY A 116 4.43 5.38 -15.61
N PHE A 117 5.72 5.07 -15.80
CA PHE A 117 6.81 5.91 -15.33
C PHE A 117 6.80 7.28 -16.00
N ALA A 118 6.50 7.35 -17.30
CA ALA A 118 6.34 8.61 -18.02
C ALA A 118 5.26 9.52 -17.40
N GLN A 119 4.13 8.93 -16.96
CA GLN A 119 3.04 9.65 -16.30
C GLN A 119 3.42 10.12 -14.89
N ALA A 120 4.33 9.41 -14.21
CA ALA A 120 4.78 9.75 -12.87
C ALA A 120 5.88 10.84 -12.83
N ILE A 121 6.59 11.10 -13.94
CA ILE A 121 7.67 12.10 -14.00
C ILE A 121 7.23 13.50 -13.51
N PRO A 122 6.06 14.04 -13.93
CA PRO A 122 5.59 15.33 -13.43
C PRO A 122 5.38 15.37 -11.91
N GLU A 123 5.04 14.24 -11.28
CA GLU A 123 4.80 14.14 -9.83
C GLU A 123 6.07 14.29 -9.00
N LEU A 124 7.25 14.14 -9.60
CA LEU A 124 8.54 14.40 -8.93
C LEU A 124 8.66 15.86 -8.45
N GLY A 125 7.91 16.78 -9.04
CA GLY A 125 7.96 18.21 -8.73
C GLY A 125 9.34 18.86 -8.98
N THR A 126 9.49 20.08 -8.48
CA THR A 126 10.77 20.81 -8.45
C THR A 126 11.10 21.16 -7.00
N PRO A 127 12.05 20.46 -6.36
CA PRO A 127 12.40 20.74 -4.97
C PRO A 127 13.01 22.12 -4.82
N HIS A 128 12.75 22.78 -3.69
CA HIS A 128 13.27 24.11 -3.39
C HIS A 128 14.81 24.12 -3.40
N ALA A 129 15.39 25.14 -4.04
CA ALA A 129 16.84 25.30 -4.10
C ALA A 129 17.46 25.34 -2.70
N GLY A 130 18.61 24.70 -2.53
CA GLY A 130 19.32 24.59 -1.24
C GLY A 130 18.85 23.45 -0.32
N THR A 131 17.77 22.74 -0.66
CA THR A 131 17.33 21.57 0.12
C THR A 131 18.14 20.30 -0.20
N ARG A 132 18.12 19.32 0.72
CA ARG A 132 18.68 17.98 0.48
C ARG A 132 18.04 17.32 -0.75
N GLN A 133 16.72 17.41 -0.90
CA GLN A 133 15.99 16.84 -2.04
C GLN A 133 16.45 17.46 -3.37
N ALA A 134 16.69 18.77 -3.42
CA ALA A 134 17.24 19.42 -4.61
C ALA A 134 18.65 18.96 -4.96
N ALA A 135 19.49 18.67 -3.97
CA ALA A 135 20.81 18.08 -4.22
C ALA A 135 20.69 16.66 -4.82
N ILE A 136 19.82 15.81 -4.25
CA ILE A 136 19.55 14.46 -4.76
C ILE A 136 19.03 14.54 -6.20
N HIS A 137 18.03 15.37 -6.47
CA HIS A 137 17.45 15.51 -7.82
C HIS A 137 18.50 15.93 -8.86
N ARG A 138 19.39 16.86 -8.52
CA ARG A 138 20.49 17.27 -9.43
C ARG A 138 21.46 16.13 -9.70
N GLU A 139 21.89 15.40 -8.66
CA GLU A 139 22.80 14.26 -8.82
C GLU A 139 22.17 13.13 -9.64
N VAL A 140 20.90 12.81 -9.38
CA VAL A 140 20.16 11.79 -10.13
C VAL A 140 19.95 12.22 -11.58
N ALA A 141 19.68 13.50 -11.84
CA ALA A 141 19.57 14.02 -13.21
C ALA A 141 20.90 13.88 -13.98
N ALA A 142 22.03 14.23 -13.35
CA ALA A 142 23.36 14.06 -13.93
C ALA A 142 23.69 12.59 -14.18
N TRP A 143 23.39 11.73 -13.21
CA TRP A 143 23.56 10.27 -13.31
C TRP A 143 22.74 9.67 -14.44
N ALA A 144 21.44 9.99 -14.51
CA ALA A 144 20.54 9.52 -15.56
C ALA A 144 21.04 9.93 -16.96
N ARG A 145 21.49 11.19 -17.13
CA ARG A 145 22.08 11.65 -18.41
C ARG A 145 23.38 10.93 -18.77
N SER A 146 24.23 10.65 -17.78
CA SER A 146 25.51 9.99 -18.02
C SER A 146 25.38 8.52 -18.45
N GLY A 147 24.27 7.86 -18.08
CA GLY A 147 24.12 6.42 -18.26
C GLY A 147 25.12 5.58 -17.45
N ALA A 148 25.70 6.13 -16.38
CA ALA A 148 26.60 5.36 -15.54
C ALA A 148 25.84 4.28 -14.74
N ALA A 149 26.40 3.08 -14.61
CA ALA A 149 25.80 2.02 -13.79
C ALA A 149 25.91 2.31 -12.28
N ALA A 150 26.93 3.07 -11.85
CA ALA A 150 27.17 3.35 -10.45
C ALA A 150 26.21 4.44 -9.92
N MET A 151 25.37 4.08 -8.95
CA MET A 151 24.45 5.00 -8.28
C MET A 151 25.17 6.11 -7.51
N PRO A 152 24.71 7.38 -7.56
CA PRO A 152 25.27 8.50 -6.81
C PRO A 152 25.29 8.26 -5.30
N ALA A 153 26.31 8.78 -4.62
CA ALA A 153 26.46 8.63 -3.17
C ALA A 153 25.29 9.27 -2.41
N ALA A 154 24.84 10.48 -2.80
CA ALA A 154 23.75 11.15 -2.10
C ALA A 154 22.42 10.37 -2.18
N LEU A 155 22.11 9.77 -3.33
CA LEU A 155 20.94 8.89 -3.45
C LEU A 155 21.10 7.67 -2.56
N ARG A 156 22.25 6.99 -2.62
CA ARG A 156 22.53 5.78 -1.82
C ARG A 156 22.40 6.01 -0.32
N ASP A 157 22.89 7.15 0.17
CA ASP A 157 22.78 7.52 1.59
C ASP A 157 21.33 7.85 1.96
N ALA A 158 20.59 8.55 1.10
CA ALA A 158 19.15 8.78 1.31
C ALA A 158 18.34 7.46 1.35
N LEU A 159 18.67 6.49 0.49
CA LEU A 159 18.04 5.16 0.52
C LEU A 159 18.36 4.43 1.83
N ARG A 160 19.62 4.50 2.31
CA ARG A 160 20.01 3.87 3.58
C ARG A 160 19.24 4.46 4.75
N ASP A 161 19.20 5.78 4.86
CA ASP A 161 18.46 6.49 5.91
C ASP A 161 16.99 6.08 5.92
N ARG A 162 16.42 5.98 4.73
CA ARG A 162 15.01 5.63 4.57
C ARG A 162 14.72 4.19 4.92
N LEU A 163 15.52 3.24 4.46
CA LEU A 163 15.36 1.83 4.77
C LEU A 163 15.53 1.58 6.27
N ALA A 164 16.47 2.28 6.93
CA ALA A 164 16.63 2.21 8.38
C ALA A 164 15.37 2.62 9.14
N TRP A 165 14.51 3.45 8.54
CA TRP A 165 13.24 3.88 9.12
C TRP A 165 12.04 3.05 8.68
N GLN A 166 11.96 2.63 7.42
CA GLN A 166 10.80 1.94 6.86
C GLN A 166 10.79 0.43 7.17
N LEU A 167 11.95 -0.23 7.13
CA LEU A 167 12.02 -1.67 7.33
C LEU A 167 11.52 -2.09 8.73
N PRO A 168 11.91 -1.42 9.84
CA PRO A 168 11.36 -1.75 11.15
C PRO A 168 9.84 -1.56 11.22
N LYS A 169 9.29 -0.52 10.55
CA LYS A 169 7.84 -0.29 10.51
C LYS A 169 7.11 -1.39 9.76
N ALA A 170 7.64 -1.84 8.63
CA ALA A 170 7.05 -2.94 7.86
C ALA A 170 6.95 -4.20 8.72
N ILE A 171 8.03 -4.56 9.42
CA ILE A 171 8.09 -5.73 10.31
C ILE A 171 7.09 -5.58 11.47
N VAL A 172 7.13 -4.46 12.18
CA VAL A 172 6.26 -4.23 13.35
C VAL A 172 4.79 -4.18 12.95
N CYS A 173 4.44 -3.45 11.88
CA CYS A 173 3.04 -3.35 11.42
C CYS A 173 2.52 -4.72 10.95
N SER A 174 3.34 -5.51 10.26
CA SER A 174 2.95 -6.86 9.81
C SER A 174 2.73 -7.82 11.00
N GLY A 175 3.60 -7.77 12.01
CA GLY A 175 3.43 -8.54 13.25
C GLY A 175 2.18 -8.13 14.02
N LEU A 176 1.96 -6.81 14.20
CA LEU A 176 0.77 -6.28 14.84
C LEU A 176 -0.51 -6.62 14.07
N LEU A 177 -0.48 -6.57 12.74
CA LEU A 177 -1.59 -6.97 11.88
C LEU A 177 -1.98 -8.44 12.12
N ALA A 178 -1.00 -9.35 12.13
CA ALA A 178 -1.25 -10.77 12.38
C ALA A 178 -1.90 -11.00 13.75
N VAL A 179 -1.38 -10.36 14.80
CA VAL A 179 -1.91 -10.43 16.16
C VAL A 179 -3.33 -9.84 16.22
N ALA A 180 -3.54 -8.65 15.66
CA ALA A 180 -4.83 -7.97 15.66
C ALA A 180 -5.91 -8.78 14.91
N ALA A 181 -5.56 -9.36 13.75
CA ALA A 181 -6.47 -10.22 12.99
C ALA A 181 -6.86 -11.47 13.80
N ALA A 182 -5.89 -12.13 14.44
CA ALA A 182 -6.14 -13.31 15.27
C ALA A 182 -7.03 -12.99 16.49
N LEU A 183 -6.75 -11.89 17.19
CA LEU A 183 -7.54 -11.41 18.33
C LEU A 183 -8.96 -11.02 17.91
N THR A 184 -9.11 -10.29 16.80
CA THR A 184 -10.41 -9.93 16.23
C THR A 184 -11.22 -11.19 15.93
N ALA A 185 -10.64 -12.16 15.23
CA ALA A 185 -11.31 -13.41 14.91
C ALA A 185 -11.66 -14.23 16.16
N ALA A 186 -10.78 -14.26 17.18
CA ALA A 186 -11.05 -14.96 18.44
C ALA A 186 -12.17 -14.30 19.24
N LEU A 187 -12.19 -12.96 19.30
CA LEU A 187 -13.19 -12.17 20.00
C LEU A 187 -14.58 -12.37 19.39
N TRP A 188 -14.71 -12.22 18.06
CA TRP A 188 -15.98 -12.43 17.38
C TRP A 188 -16.48 -13.86 17.48
N ARG A 189 -15.60 -14.88 17.37
CA ARG A 189 -15.96 -16.27 17.62
C ARG A 189 -16.50 -16.51 19.03
N ARG A 190 -15.92 -15.85 20.05
CA ARG A 190 -16.42 -15.93 21.44
C ARG A 190 -17.78 -15.25 21.58
N LEU A 191 -17.97 -14.06 21.00
CA LEU A 191 -19.25 -13.33 21.05
C LEU A 191 -20.38 -14.10 20.38
N ILE A 192 -20.13 -14.67 19.20
CA ILE A 192 -21.11 -15.49 18.47
C ILE A 192 -21.53 -16.72 19.30
N ARG A 193 -20.55 -17.47 19.85
CA ARG A 193 -20.85 -18.64 20.70
C ARG A 193 -21.65 -18.26 21.94
N ARG A 194 -21.35 -17.12 22.55
CA ARG A 194 -22.08 -16.62 23.72
C ARG A 194 -23.51 -16.20 23.35
N ALA A 195 -23.70 -15.55 22.20
CA ALA A 195 -25.01 -15.14 21.71
C ALA A 195 -25.95 -16.34 21.52
N ALA A 196 -25.43 -17.48 21.07
CA ALA A 196 -26.22 -18.70 20.89
C ALA A 196 -26.75 -19.30 22.21
N GLN A 197 -26.11 -19.01 23.35
CA GLN A 197 -26.46 -19.55 24.66
C GLN A 197 -27.20 -18.54 25.56
N ALA A 198 -27.09 -17.25 25.26
CA ALA A 198 -27.59 -16.19 26.13
C ALA A 198 -29.06 -15.85 25.85
N THR A 199 -29.87 -15.77 26.91
CA THR A 199 -31.22 -15.19 26.86
C THR A 199 -31.20 -13.68 27.05
N GLN A 200 -30.19 -13.14 27.76
CA GLN A 200 -29.99 -11.70 27.98
C GLN A 200 -28.50 -11.33 27.96
N TRP A 201 -28.20 -10.12 27.47
CA TRP A 201 -26.84 -9.59 27.38
C TRP A 201 -26.50 -8.75 28.62
N GLY A 202 -25.49 -9.19 29.38
CA GLY A 202 -24.95 -8.40 30.49
C GLY A 202 -23.92 -7.35 30.03
N PRO A 203 -23.49 -6.43 30.92
CA PRO A 203 -22.56 -5.33 30.58
C PRO A 203 -21.23 -5.82 30.00
N LYS A 204 -20.69 -6.94 30.50
CA LYS A 204 -19.47 -7.56 29.95
C LYS A 204 -19.60 -7.96 28.48
N ALA A 205 -20.81 -8.31 28.03
CA ALA A 205 -21.06 -8.71 26.66
C ALA A 205 -21.10 -7.49 25.72
N TYR A 206 -21.69 -6.38 26.15
CA TYR A 206 -21.63 -5.09 25.44
C TYR A 206 -20.21 -4.55 25.32
N ALA A 207 -19.41 -4.63 26.39
CA ALA A 207 -17.99 -4.27 26.33
C ALA A 207 -17.22 -5.13 25.30
N GLY A 208 -17.53 -6.42 25.23
CA GLY A 208 -16.97 -7.32 24.22
C GLY A 208 -17.39 -6.95 22.78
N ILE A 209 -18.66 -6.60 22.55
CA ILE A 209 -19.13 -6.09 21.25
C ILE A 209 -18.38 -4.82 20.87
N ALA A 210 -18.31 -3.84 21.77
CA ALA A 210 -17.61 -2.58 21.51
C ALA A 210 -16.14 -2.83 21.15
N ALA A 211 -15.45 -3.70 21.89
CA ALA A 211 -14.08 -4.12 21.56
C ALA A 211 -14.00 -4.79 20.17
N GLY A 212 -14.97 -5.64 19.80
CA GLY A 212 -15.02 -6.29 18.49
C GLY A 212 -15.25 -5.31 17.34
N VAL A 213 -16.12 -4.32 17.55
CA VAL A 213 -16.41 -3.25 16.59
C VAL A 213 -15.20 -2.37 16.36
N LEU A 214 -14.40 -2.08 17.39
CA LEU A 214 -13.16 -1.31 17.26
C LEU A 214 -12.01 -2.14 16.67
N ALA A 215 -11.94 -3.44 16.98
CA ALA A 215 -10.84 -4.29 16.52
C ALA A 215 -10.82 -4.49 14.99
N ALA A 216 -11.99 -4.53 14.35
CA ALA A 216 -12.08 -4.67 12.88
C ALA A 216 -11.46 -3.50 12.10
N PRO A 217 -11.84 -2.21 12.30
CA PRO A 217 -11.19 -1.08 11.64
C PRO A 217 -9.73 -0.92 12.04
N THR A 218 -9.34 -1.22 13.29
CA THR A 218 -7.92 -1.25 13.67
C THR A 218 -7.14 -2.29 12.87
N THR A 219 -7.70 -3.47 12.63
CA THR A 219 -7.07 -4.50 11.79
C THR A 219 -6.94 -4.02 10.33
N LEU A 220 -7.97 -3.36 9.79
CA LEU A 220 -7.89 -2.78 8.44
C LEU A 220 -6.85 -1.66 8.34
N LEU A 221 -6.73 -0.80 9.35
CA LEU A 221 -5.71 0.23 9.39
C LEU A 221 -4.30 -0.39 9.43
N LEU A 222 -4.09 -1.41 10.26
CA LEU A 222 -2.82 -2.14 10.32
C LEU A 222 -2.49 -2.85 8.99
N MET A 223 -3.50 -3.32 8.25
CA MET A 223 -3.32 -3.87 6.90
C MET A 223 -2.78 -2.81 5.94
N LEU A 224 -3.40 -1.63 5.91
CA LEU A 224 -2.94 -0.51 5.08
C LEU A 224 -1.52 -0.06 5.47
N MET A 225 -1.24 0.01 6.78
CA MET A 225 0.10 0.35 7.26
C MET A 225 1.13 -0.72 6.88
N ALA A 226 0.81 -2.00 7.00
CA ALA A 226 1.72 -3.08 6.60
C ALA A 226 2.07 -2.94 5.11
N MET A 227 1.07 -2.86 4.24
CA MET A 227 1.26 -2.69 2.79
C MET A 227 2.12 -1.45 2.46
N ALA A 228 1.76 -0.28 3.01
CA ALA A 228 2.45 0.97 2.72
C ALA A 228 3.91 0.97 3.18
N ASN A 229 4.24 0.28 4.28
CA ASN A 229 5.62 0.19 4.75
C ASN A 229 6.40 -0.92 4.01
N THR A 230 5.75 -2.02 3.59
CA THR A 230 6.40 -3.07 2.80
C THR A 230 6.84 -2.55 1.45
N GLN A 231 5.95 -1.92 0.67
CA GLN A 231 6.30 -1.32 -0.63
C GLN A 231 7.47 -0.32 -0.49
N ALA A 232 7.49 0.47 0.59
CA ALA A 232 8.53 1.45 0.84
C ALA A 232 9.89 0.85 1.21
N SER A 233 9.90 -0.41 1.62
CA SER A 233 11.11 -1.17 1.95
C SER A 233 11.68 -1.90 0.74
N PHE A 234 10.84 -2.30 -0.23
CA PHE A 234 11.28 -3.04 -1.42
C PHE A 234 11.67 -2.14 -2.59
N ALA A 235 11.01 -0.99 -2.78
CA ALA A 235 11.28 -0.07 -3.87
C ALA A 235 11.53 1.36 -3.35
N PRO A 236 12.69 1.58 -2.70
CA PRO A 236 12.94 2.82 -1.99
C PRO A 236 13.25 3.99 -2.92
N ILE A 237 13.68 3.80 -4.18
CA ILE A 237 14.15 4.91 -5.05
C ILE A 237 12.98 5.80 -5.46
N THR A 238 11.94 5.26 -6.08
CA THR A 238 10.77 6.01 -6.55
C THR A 238 10.22 6.89 -5.45
N LEU A 239 9.95 6.29 -4.29
CA LEU A 239 9.40 7.02 -3.17
C LEU A 239 10.40 8.04 -2.58
N THR A 240 11.73 7.82 -2.69
CA THR A 240 12.76 8.76 -2.18
C THR A 240 12.85 9.98 -3.09
N LEU A 241 12.62 9.79 -4.39
CA LEU A 241 12.57 10.91 -5.32
C LEU A 241 11.30 11.75 -5.12
N LEU A 242 10.17 11.09 -4.86
CA LEU A 242 8.86 11.74 -4.60
C LEU A 242 8.79 12.45 -3.24
N PHE A 243 9.32 11.81 -2.18
CA PHE A 243 9.08 12.24 -0.79
C PHE A 243 10.36 12.42 0.05
N GLY A 244 11.53 12.32 -0.56
CA GLY A 244 12.83 12.38 0.12
C GLY A 244 13.07 13.64 0.93
#